data_AF-A0A176WCC7-F1
#
_entry.id   AF-A0A176WCC7-F1
#
_cell.length_a   1.000
_cell.length_b   1.000
_cell.length_c   1.000
_cell.angle_alpha   90.00
_cell.angle_beta   90.00
_cell.angle_gamma   90.00
#
_symmetry.space_group_name_H-M   'P 1'
#
loop_
_entity.id
_entity.type
_entity.pdbx_description
1 polymer ?
#
loop_
_entity_poly.entity_id
_entity_poly.type
_entity_poly.pdbx_seq_one_letter_code
_entity_poly.pdbx_strand_id
1 'polypeptide(L)'
;MTELLRHPNIMERLQSELDDVIDPKVWGNPLKFDPSRFLNSRIDVKGQHYEILPFSSGRRLCPGMNLALVSVAYTLAQLVHACSISLPEGLTPLDVDVEQRFGITVGKRNPLNLLLTRRLPSDVYQIQSVLGTTTILYV
;
A
#
# COMPACT_ATOMS: atom_id res chain seq x y z
N MET A 1 -4.43 -1.48 -3.64
CA MET A 1 -5.04 -2.82 -3.45
C MET A 1 -6.56 -2.79 -3.54
N THR A 2 -7.22 -1.75 -3.02
CA THR A 2 -8.67 -1.54 -3.07
C THR A 2 -9.20 -1.14 -4.47
N GLU A 3 -8.43 -0.35 -5.23
CA GLU A 3 -8.74 0.12 -6.60
C GLU A 3 -8.76 -0.97 -7.68
N LEU A 4 -8.52 -2.23 -7.33
CA LEU A 4 -8.33 -3.31 -8.31
C LEU A 4 -9.63 -3.97 -8.79
N LEU A 5 -10.79 -3.68 -8.18
CA LEU A 5 -11.87 -4.67 -8.18
C LEU A 5 -13.15 -4.29 -8.92
N ARG A 6 -13.51 -3.03 -9.21
CA ARG A 6 -14.92 -2.77 -9.62
C ARG A 6 -15.21 -1.63 -10.64
N HIS A 7 -14.54 -1.56 -11.79
CA HIS A 7 -15.17 -0.96 -12.98
C HIS A 7 -15.42 0.60 -12.97
N PRO A 8 -15.84 1.21 -14.11
CA PRO A 8 -15.20 2.41 -14.68
C PRO A 8 -15.87 3.78 -14.43
N ASN A 9 -16.93 3.88 -13.64
CA ASN A 9 -17.74 5.12 -13.57
C ASN A 9 -17.39 6.06 -12.39
N ILE A 10 -16.42 5.70 -11.55
CA ILE A 10 -15.82 6.60 -10.53
C ILE A 10 -14.76 7.53 -11.17
N MET A 11 -14.29 7.16 -12.36
CA MET A 11 -13.22 7.81 -13.08
C MET A 11 -13.60 9.20 -13.56
N GLU A 12 -14.86 9.42 -13.98
CA GLU A 12 -15.31 10.67 -14.64
C GLU A 12 -15.29 11.90 -13.72
N ARG A 13 -15.63 11.72 -12.44
CA ARG A 13 -15.59 12.79 -11.43
C ARG A 13 -14.19 13.06 -10.89
N LEU A 14 -13.38 12.01 -10.84
CA LEU A 14 -11.97 12.12 -10.50
C LEU A 14 -11.16 12.62 -11.69
N GLN A 15 -11.61 12.45 -12.93
CA GLN A 15 -10.90 12.85 -14.15
C GLN A 15 -10.65 14.36 -14.15
N SER A 16 -11.66 15.20 -13.91
CA SER A 16 -11.43 16.66 -13.93
C SER A 16 -10.54 17.19 -12.79
N GLU A 17 -10.46 16.48 -11.66
CA GLU A 17 -9.58 16.86 -10.53
C GLU A 17 -8.21 16.17 -10.56
N LEU A 18 -8.09 15.02 -11.24
CA LEU A 18 -6.85 14.25 -11.41
C LEU A 18 -6.16 14.49 -12.75
N ASP A 19 -6.82 15.09 -13.76
CA ASP A 19 -6.18 15.42 -15.04
C ASP A 19 -5.00 16.39 -14.83
N ASP A 20 -5.00 17.18 -13.75
CA ASP A 20 -3.86 18.02 -13.31
C ASP A 20 -2.82 17.26 -12.45
N VAL A 21 -3.17 16.10 -11.87
CA VAL A 21 -2.31 15.35 -10.92
C VAL A 21 -1.67 14.12 -11.58
N ILE A 22 -2.31 13.52 -12.58
CA ILE A 22 -1.84 12.31 -13.26
C ILE A 22 -1.98 12.45 -14.79
N ASP A 23 -0.90 12.95 -15.43
CA ASP A 23 -0.86 13.16 -16.88
C ASP A 23 -0.85 11.82 -17.66
N PRO A 24 -1.87 11.53 -18.49
CA PRO A 24 -1.93 10.31 -19.31
C PRO A 24 -0.84 10.26 -20.40
N LYS A 25 -0.19 11.39 -20.72
CA LYS A 25 1.00 11.42 -21.61
C LYS A 25 2.25 10.87 -20.93
N VAL A 26 2.30 10.95 -19.59
CA VAL A 26 3.41 10.45 -18.77
C VAL A 26 3.12 9.02 -18.31
N TRP A 27 1.88 8.74 -17.89
CA TRP A 27 1.48 7.44 -17.35
C TRP A 27 0.42 6.76 -18.19
N GLY A 28 0.75 5.62 -18.80
CA GLY A 28 -0.24 4.76 -19.46
C GLY A 28 -1.22 4.14 -18.45
N ASN A 29 -2.52 4.28 -18.69
CA ASN A 29 -3.61 3.88 -17.78
C ASN A 29 -3.38 4.40 -16.34
N PRO A 30 -3.34 5.72 -16.15
CA PRO A 30 -2.87 6.36 -14.90
C PRO A 30 -3.71 6.00 -13.67
N LEU A 31 -5.00 5.79 -13.90
CA LEU A 31 -5.98 5.51 -12.87
C LEU A 31 -6.05 4.02 -12.51
N LYS A 32 -5.33 3.15 -13.22
CA LYS A 32 -5.24 1.73 -12.91
C LYS A 32 -4.08 1.49 -11.94
N PHE A 33 -4.38 0.89 -10.79
CA PHE A 33 -3.35 0.37 -9.90
C PHE A 33 -2.58 -0.79 -10.57
N ASP A 34 -1.40 -0.49 -11.08
CA ASP A 34 -0.52 -1.45 -11.76
C ASP A 34 0.90 -1.33 -11.22
N PRO A 35 1.32 -2.20 -10.29
CA PRO A 35 2.68 -2.21 -9.75
C PRO A 35 3.74 -2.55 -10.79
N SER A 36 3.37 -3.27 -11.86
CA SER A 36 4.34 -3.77 -12.86
C SER A 36 5.01 -2.65 -13.65
N ARG A 37 4.40 -1.47 -13.73
CA ARG A 37 4.98 -0.28 -14.38
C ARG A 37 6.29 0.20 -13.74
N PHE A 38 6.56 -0.20 -12.50
CA PHE A 38 7.82 0.12 -11.82
C PHE A 38 8.87 -0.99 -11.96
N LEU A 39 8.49 -2.18 -12.42
CA LEU A 39 9.43 -3.27 -12.67
C LEU A 39 10.30 -2.92 -13.88
N ASN A 40 11.62 -2.95 -13.71
CA ASN A 40 12.60 -2.57 -14.73
C ASN A 40 12.47 -1.11 -15.24
N SER A 41 11.71 -0.27 -14.54
CA SER A 41 11.66 1.17 -14.83
C SER A 41 12.88 1.87 -14.26
N ARG A 42 13.30 2.96 -14.90
CA ARG A 42 14.34 3.86 -14.36
C ARG A 42 13.78 4.86 -13.36
N ILE A 43 12.45 4.96 -13.26
CA ILE A 43 11.75 5.91 -12.40
C ILE A 43 12.00 5.55 -10.93
N ASP A 44 12.47 6.53 -10.15
CA ASP A 44 12.73 6.43 -8.71
C ASP A 44 12.07 7.59 -7.95
N VAL A 45 11.55 7.31 -6.77
CA VAL A 45 10.86 8.25 -5.88
C VAL A 45 11.79 9.19 -5.12
N LYS A 46 13.11 9.10 -5.32
CA LYS A 46 14.14 9.94 -4.68
C LYS A 46 14.22 11.38 -5.22
N GLY A 47 13.20 11.85 -5.92
CA GLY A 47 13.03 13.25 -6.30
C GLY A 47 13.82 13.73 -7.52
N GLN A 48 14.42 12.82 -8.30
CA GLN A 48 15.08 13.13 -9.58
C GLN A 48 14.23 12.77 -10.81
N HIS A 49 13.11 12.08 -10.60
CA HIS A 49 12.13 11.71 -11.62
C HIS A 49 10.82 12.43 -11.33
N TYR A 50 10.51 13.45 -12.11
CA TYR A 50 9.37 14.36 -11.87
C TYR A 50 8.03 13.77 -12.30
N GLU A 51 8.05 12.62 -12.95
CA GLU A 51 6.89 11.80 -13.27
C GLU A 51 6.18 11.30 -11.99
N ILE A 52 6.88 11.23 -10.85
CA ILE A 52 6.35 10.79 -9.57
C ILE A 52 7.03 11.50 -8.38
N LEU A 53 6.25 12.22 -7.56
CA LEU A 53 6.78 13.03 -6.44
C LEU A 53 6.09 12.75 -5.08
N PRO A 54 5.96 11.50 -4.62
CA PRO A 54 5.30 11.15 -3.36
C PRO A 54 6.02 11.71 -2.14
N PHE A 55 7.32 11.99 -2.27
CA PHE A 55 8.17 12.58 -1.23
C PHE A 55 8.67 13.98 -1.61
N SER A 56 8.05 14.64 -2.60
CA SER A 56 8.53 15.90 -3.18
C SER A 56 9.91 15.77 -3.85
N SER A 57 10.61 16.88 -4.08
CA SER A 57 11.97 16.91 -4.64
C SER A 57 12.79 18.10 -4.10
N GLY A 58 14.10 18.08 -4.36
CA GLY A 58 15.02 19.18 -4.04
C GLY A 58 15.22 19.40 -2.53
N ARG A 59 15.43 20.67 -2.13
CA ARG A 59 15.75 21.04 -0.72
C ARG A 59 14.61 20.79 0.28
N ARG A 60 13.38 20.59 -0.22
CA ARG A 60 12.18 20.31 0.60
C ARG A 60 11.68 18.87 0.40
N LEU A 61 12.55 17.98 -0.08
CA LEU A 61 12.30 16.54 -0.09
C LEU A 61 11.90 16.09 1.33
N CYS A 62 10.90 15.21 1.42
CA CYS A 62 10.41 14.67 2.68
C CYS A 62 11.58 14.04 3.47
N PRO A 63 11.89 14.55 4.69
CA PRO A 63 12.97 13.98 5.49
C PRO A 63 12.67 12.55 5.94
N GLY A 64 11.39 12.13 5.93
CA GLY A 64 10.93 10.79 6.28
C GLY A 64 10.95 9.77 5.12
N MET A 65 11.43 10.12 3.92
CA MET A 65 11.39 9.24 2.74
C MET A 65 12.00 7.86 3.00
N ASN A 66 13.23 7.81 3.52
CA ASN A 66 13.93 6.54 3.75
C ASN A 66 13.21 5.68 4.79
N LEU A 67 12.68 6.30 5.85
CA LEU A 67 11.90 5.59 6.87
C LEU A 67 10.63 5.00 6.25
N ALA A 68 9.89 5.77 5.45
CA ALA A 68 8.69 5.31 4.79
C ALA A 68 8.96 4.12 3.86
N LEU A 69 10.02 4.19 3.03
CA LEU A 69 10.40 3.11 2.12
C LEU A 69 10.70 1.81 2.86
N VAL A 70 11.52 1.87 3.91
CA VAL A 70 11.85 0.69 4.73
C VAL A 70 10.61 0.16 5.45
N SER A 71 9.79 1.05 6.01
CA SER A 71 8.60 0.66 6.78
C SER A 71 7.57 -0.03 5.90
N VAL A 72 7.32 0.50 4.70
CA VAL A 72 6.37 -0.10 3.73
C VAL A 72 6.89 -1.44 3.23
N ALA A 73 8.17 -1.52 2.83
CA ALA A 73 8.76 -2.76 2.34
C ALA A 73 8.76 -3.85 3.42
N TYR A 74 9.16 -3.51 4.65
CA TYR A 74 9.18 -4.45 5.77
C TYR A 74 7.76 -4.93 6.13
N THR A 75 6.80 -4.01 6.26
CA THR A 75 5.42 -4.36 6.59
C THR A 75 4.80 -5.26 5.51
N LEU A 76 5.02 -4.95 4.23
CA LEU A 76 4.54 -5.78 3.12
C LEU A 76 5.21 -7.16 3.12
N ALA A 77 6.52 -7.24 3.33
CA ALA A 77 7.25 -8.50 3.41
C ALA A 77 6.70 -9.37 4.55
N GLN A 78 6.46 -8.79 5.72
CA GLN A 78 5.90 -9.51 6.86
C GLN A 78 4.48 -10.00 6.58
N LEU A 79 3.62 -9.16 5.99
CA LEU A 79 2.27 -9.54 5.62
C LEU A 79 2.25 -10.69 4.61
N VAL A 80 3.05 -10.61 3.54
CA VAL A 80 3.11 -11.66 2.51
C VAL A 80 3.74 -12.95 3.04
N HIS A 81 4.76 -12.84 3.90
CA HIS A 81 5.46 -13.99 4.42
C HIS A 81 4.64 -14.76 5.47
N ALA A 82 4.05 -14.03 6.42
CA ALA A 82 3.46 -14.61 7.64
C ALA A 82 1.94 -14.77 7.57
N CYS A 83 1.25 -13.96 6.77
CA CYS A 83 -0.21 -13.87 6.79
C CYS A 83 -0.86 -14.27 5.46
N SER A 84 -2.00 -14.93 5.56
CA SER A 84 -2.99 -15.03 4.50
C SER A 84 -4.06 -13.96 4.74
N ILE A 85 -4.35 -13.15 3.72
CA ILE A 85 -5.28 -12.03 3.79
C ILE A 85 -6.56 -12.41 3.03
N SER A 86 -7.71 -12.32 3.68
CA SER A 86 -9.02 -12.56 3.04
C SER A 86 -10.06 -11.53 3.50
N LEU A 87 -11.15 -11.43 2.75
CA LEU A 87 -12.33 -10.67 3.18
C LEU A 87 -13.15 -11.48 4.20
N PRO A 88 -13.87 -10.81 5.13
CA PRO A 88 -14.90 -11.44 5.93
C PRO A 88 -15.93 -12.19 5.08
N GLU A 89 -16.54 -13.23 5.66
CA GLU A 89 -17.57 -14.01 4.97
C GLU A 89 -18.72 -13.12 4.46
N GLY A 90 -19.18 -13.40 3.25
CA GLY A 90 -20.26 -12.65 2.60
C GLY A 90 -19.82 -11.34 1.93
N LEU A 91 -18.57 -10.90 2.08
CA LEU A 91 -18.05 -9.73 1.37
C LEU A 91 -17.31 -10.14 0.10
N THR A 92 -17.59 -9.41 -0.98
CA THR A 92 -16.86 -9.53 -2.24
C THR A 92 -15.83 -8.41 -2.36
N PRO A 93 -14.80 -8.60 -3.20
CA PRO A 93 -13.93 -7.54 -3.70
C PRO A 93 -14.59 -6.20 -3.98
N LEU A 94 -15.80 -6.29 -4.51
CA LEU A 94 -16.55 -5.17 -4.99
C LEU A 94 -17.07 -4.34 -3.79
N ASP A 95 -17.34 -4.98 -2.65
CA ASP A 95 -17.97 -4.37 -1.46
C ASP A 95 -16.98 -3.62 -0.57
N VAL A 96 -15.70 -3.65 -0.94
CA VAL A 96 -14.65 -2.93 -0.25
C VAL A 96 -14.77 -1.44 -0.57
N ASP A 97 -15.13 -0.64 0.44
CA ASP A 97 -15.17 0.82 0.33
C ASP A 97 -13.83 1.35 -0.18
N VAL A 98 -13.82 2.26 -1.13
CA VAL A 98 -12.62 2.94 -1.65
C VAL A 98 -12.66 4.45 -1.41
N GLU A 99 -13.73 4.95 -0.80
CA GLU A 99 -13.87 6.38 -0.56
C GLU A 99 -12.71 6.92 0.28
N GLN A 100 -12.30 8.12 -0.08
CA GLN A 100 -11.20 8.82 0.54
C GLN A 100 -11.73 9.90 1.47
N ARG A 101 -11.04 10.11 2.58
CA ARG A 101 -11.19 11.29 3.42
C ARG A 101 -10.00 12.21 3.16
N PHE A 102 -10.30 13.40 2.68
CA PHE A 102 -9.31 14.45 2.43
C PHE A 102 -8.97 15.20 3.72
N GLY A 103 -7.69 15.50 3.89
CA GLY A 103 -7.12 16.17 5.06
C GLY A 103 -5.64 16.50 4.81
N ILE A 104 -4.83 16.65 5.87
CA ILE A 104 -3.37 16.84 5.74
C ILE A 104 -2.74 15.65 5.00
N THR A 105 -3.30 14.45 5.17
CA THR A 105 -3.00 13.25 4.39
C THR A 105 -4.31 12.69 3.82
N VAL A 106 -4.20 11.96 2.71
CA VAL A 106 -5.33 11.21 2.15
C VAL A 106 -5.41 9.86 2.88
N GLY A 107 -6.55 9.60 3.51
CA GLY A 107 -6.84 8.32 4.18
C GLY A 107 -8.11 7.68 3.64
N LYS A 108 -8.36 6.42 4.01
CA LYS A 108 -9.68 5.82 3.75
C LYS A 108 -10.76 6.55 4.55
N ARG A 109 -11.94 6.70 3.97
CA ARG A 109 -13.12 7.22 4.67
C ARG A 109 -13.58 6.26 5.75
N ASN A 110 -13.76 4.99 5.40
CA ASN A 110 -14.12 3.94 6.35
C ASN A 110 -12.96 2.96 6.56
N PRO A 111 -12.84 2.32 7.74
CA PRO A 111 -11.82 1.31 7.98
C PRO A 111 -11.86 0.16 6.98
N LEU A 112 -10.69 -0.37 6.61
CA LEU A 112 -10.60 -1.57 5.79
C LEU A 112 -10.72 -2.81 6.69
N ASN A 113 -11.82 -3.56 6.55
CA ASN A 113 -12.04 -4.78 7.32
C ASN A 113 -11.50 -5.99 6.57
N LEU A 114 -10.48 -6.65 7.13
CA LEU A 114 -9.84 -7.84 6.58
C LEU A 114 -9.67 -8.90 7.66
N LEU A 115 -9.67 -10.16 7.24
CA LEU A 115 -9.24 -11.28 8.06
C LEU A 115 -7.77 -11.57 7.76
N LEU A 116 -6.95 -11.55 8.80
CA LEU A 116 -5.55 -11.95 8.75
C LEU A 116 -5.41 -13.30 9.46
N THR A 117 -5.02 -14.32 8.71
CA THR A 117 -4.76 -15.67 9.26
C THR A 117 -3.29 -16.01 9.13
N ARG A 118 -2.71 -16.72 10.11
CA ARG A 118 -1.31 -17.14 10.01
C ARG A 118 -1.17 -18.19 8.90
N ARG A 119 -0.21 -17.99 8.00
CA ARG A 119 0.05 -18.90 6.88
C ARG A 119 0.75 -20.19 7.32
N LEU A 120 1.63 -20.10 8.31
CA LEU A 120 2.39 -21.22 8.84
C LEU A 120 1.77 -21.70 10.15
N PRO A 121 1.86 -23.00 10.47
CA PRO A 121 1.39 -23.53 11.73
C PRO A 121 2.16 -22.92 12.92
N SER A 122 1.49 -22.88 14.07
CA SER A 122 1.96 -22.14 15.25
C SER A 122 3.29 -22.65 15.82
N ASP A 123 3.62 -23.90 15.55
CA ASP A 123 4.88 -24.58 15.90
C ASP A 123 6.11 -23.94 15.25
N VAL A 124 6.00 -23.47 14.00
CA VAL A 124 7.10 -22.79 13.28
C VAL A 124 7.47 -21.45 13.92
N TYR A 125 6.52 -20.81 14.60
CA TYR A 125 6.75 -19.55 15.32
C TYR A 125 7.15 -19.74 16.77
N GLN A 126 7.22 -20.99 17.25
CA GLN A 126 7.81 -21.26 18.56
C GLN A 126 9.32 -21.11 18.43
N ILE A 127 9.81 -19.93 18.79
CA ILE A 127 11.22 -19.74 19.08
C ILE A 127 11.54 -20.73 20.19
N GLN A 128 12.34 -21.76 19.88
CA GLN A 128 12.94 -22.59 20.92
C GLN A 128 13.58 -21.64 21.92
N SER A 129 13.14 -21.68 23.17
CA SER A 129 13.78 -20.99 24.27
C SER A 129 15.17 -21.58 24.45
N VAL A 130 16.11 -21.18 23.60
CA VAL A 130 17.52 -21.47 23.78
C VAL A 130 17.94 -20.63 24.98
N LEU A 131 17.92 -21.30 26.13
CA LEU A 131 18.42 -20.87 27.43
C LEU A 131 17.55 -19.81 28.14
N GLY A 132 16.52 -20.31 28.85
CA GLY A 132 16.30 -19.95 30.26
C GLY A 132 16.05 -18.49 30.64
N THR A 133 15.77 -17.59 29.71
CA THR A 133 15.46 -16.19 30.04
C THR A 133 14.18 -15.76 29.36
N THR A 134 13.09 -15.83 30.13
CA THR A 134 11.77 -15.32 29.82
C THR A 134 11.85 -13.84 29.41
N THR A 135 11.85 -13.57 28.11
CA THR A 135 11.42 -12.27 27.57
C THR A 135 10.14 -12.53 26.78
N ILE A 136 9.02 -12.31 27.44
CA ILE A 136 7.71 -12.34 26.81
C ILE A 136 7.60 -11.08 25.95
N LEU A 137 7.71 -11.24 24.62
CA LEU A 137 7.22 -10.24 23.69
C LEU A 137 5.79 -10.64 23.31
N TYR A 138 4.81 -9.99 23.93
CA TYR A 138 3.46 -9.94 23.41
C TYR A 138 3.48 -9.13 22.10
N VAL A 139 2.96 -9.72 21.03
CA VAL A 139 2.44 -8.97 19.88
C VAL A 139 0.93 -9.10 19.92
#